data_AF-A0A3Q8TM51-F1
#
_entry.id   AF-A0A3Q8TM51-F1
#
_cell.length_a   1.000
_cell.length_b   1.000
_cell.length_c   1.000
_cell.angle_alpha   90.00
_cell.angle_beta   90.00
_cell.angle_gamma   90.00
#
_symmetry.space_group_name_H-M   'P 1'
#
loop_
_entity.id
_entity.type
_entity.pdbx_description
1 polymer ?
#
loop_
_entity_poly.entity_id
_entity_poly.type
_entity_poly.pdbx_seq_one_letter_code
_entity_poly.pdbx_strand_id
1 'polypeptide(L)'
;RMTVKTGRGYVAADQNKVDDMPIGVLAIDSIFTPISRVNYQVESTRVGRRNDFDKLTLDVWTNGSINPREAISLAAKILTEHLDIFVNLTDEAKNAEIMVEKEETHKEKMLEMTIEELDLSVRSYNC
;
A
#
# COMPACT_ATOMS: atom_id res chain seq x y z
N ARG A 1 -24.73 -21.01 20.41
CA ARG A 1 -24.22 -21.17 19.02
C ARG A 1 -23.99 -19.77 18.47
N MET A 2 -22.83 -19.52 17.86
CA MET A 2 -22.50 -18.24 17.23
C MET A 2 -22.45 -18.41 15.71
N THR A 3 -22.96 -17.45 14.97
CA THR A 3 -22.89 -17.42 13.51
C THR A 3 -21.84 -16.38 13.11
N VAL A 4 -20.87 -16.78 12.29
CA VAL A 4 -19.83 -15.90 11.76
C VAL A 4 -20.07 -15.72 10.26
N LYS A 5 -19.90 -14.50 9.76
CA LYS A 5 -20.01 -14.16 8.34
C LYS A 5 -18.78 -13.38 7.89
N THR A 6 -18.46 -13.46 6.61
CA THR A 6 -17.52 -12.54 5.95
C THR A 6 -18.31 -11.39 5.34
N GLY A 7 -17.75 -10.19 5.41
CA GLY A 7 -18.42 -8.96 4.97
C GLY A 7 -17.42 -7.82 4.82
N ARG A 8 -17.94 -6.62 4.56
CA ARG A 8 -17.15 -5.38 4.49
C ARG A 8 -17.83 -4.29 5.31
N GLY A 9 -17.02 -3.43 5.94
CA GLY A 9 -17.53 -2.30 6.70
C GLY A 9 -18.27 -2.70 7.97
N TYR A 10 -19.43 -2.09 8.19
CA TYR A 10 -20.27 -2.25 9.38
C TYR A 10 -21.69 -2.61 8.96
N VAL A 11 -22.29 -3.55 9.66
CA VAL A 11 -23.70 -3.93 9.52
C VAL A 11 -24.35 -3.86 10.89
N ALA A 12 -25.38 -3.02 11.01
CA ALA A 12 -26.14 -2.86 12.24
C ALA A 12 -26.92 -4.14 12.58
N ALA A 13 -27.16 -4.37 13.86
CA ALA A 13 -27.87 -5.54 14.38
C ALA A 13 -29.25 -5.73 13.73
N ASP A 14 -29.95 -4.64 13.42
CA ASP A 14 -31.27 -4.70 12.77
C ASP A 14 -31.22 -5.31 11.38
N GLN A 15 -30.15 -5.07 10.62
CA GLN A 15 -29.95 -5.69 9.29
C GLN A 15 -29.55 -7.16 9.38
N ASN A 16 -29.17 -7.63 10.57
CA ASN A 16 -28.89 -9.04 10.83
C ASN A 16 -30.13 -9.85 11.24
N LYS A 17 -31.28 -9.19 11.45
CA LYS A 17 -32.55 -9.86 11.72
C LYS A 17 -33.08 -10.51 10.43
N VAL A 18 -33.68 -11.68 10.57
CA VAL A 18 -34.35 -12.41 9.48
C VAL A 18 -35.74 -12.81 9.97
N ASP A 19 -36.71 -12.87 9.06
CA ASP A 19 -38.13 -13.05 9.42
C ASP A 19 -38.39 -14.36 10.20
N ASP A 20 -37.65 -15.43 9.88
CA ASP A 20 -37.75 -16.73 10.55
C ASP A 20 -36.73 -16.92 11.69
N MET A 21 -36.27 -15.84 12.33
CA MET A 21 -35.29 -15.93 13.41
C MET A 21 -35.87 -16.66 14.65
N PRO A 22 -35.27 -17.77 15.12
CA PRO A 22 -35.77 -18.50 16.28
C PRO A 22 -35.77 -17.65 17.56
N ILE A 23 -36.72 -17.92 18.44
CA ILE A 23 -36.78 -17.31 19.78
C ILE A 23 -35.47 -17.64 20.53
N GLY A 24 -34.87 -16.61 21.13
CA GLY A 24 -33.61 -16.72 21.88
C GLY A 24 -32.35 -16.46 21.05
N VAL A 25 -32.48 -16.13 19.77
CA VAL A 25 -31.35 -15.62 18.96
C VAL A 25 -31.26 -14.10 19.08
N LEU A 26 -30.07 -13.60 19.43
CA LEU A 26 -29.80 -12.17 19.52
C LEU A 26 -28.98 -11.74 18.31
N ALA A 27 -29.55 -10.84 17.51
CA ALA A 27 -28.80 -10.15 16.47
C ALA A 27 -27.85 -9.13 17.10
N ILE A 28 -26.61 -9.09 16.64
CA ILE A 28 -25.58 -8.16 17.09
C ILE A 28 -25.04 -7.37 15.90
N ASP A 29 -24.42 -6.23 16.19
CA ASP A 29 -23.67 -5.48 15.19
C ASP A 29 -22.50 -6.32 14.66
N SER A 30 -22.26 -6.22 13.35
CA SER A 30 -21.15 -6.88 12.69
C SER A 30 -20.14 -5.86 12.20
N ILE A 31 -18.95 -5.89 12.81
CA ILE A 31 -17.80 -5.06 12.44
C ILE A 31 -16.86 -5.94 11.61
N PHE A 32 -16.83 -5.70 10.30
CA PHE A 32 -15.99 -6.46 9.37
C PHE A 32 -14.67 -5.75 9.05
N THR A 33 -14.37 -4.62 9.70
CA THR A 33 -13.07 -3.94 9.54
C THR A 33 -12.01 -4.56 10.44
N PRO A 34 -10.93 -5.13 9.89
CA PRO A 34 -9.83 -5.66 10.68
C PRO A 34 -8.81 -4.57 11.07
N ILE A 35 -8.98 -3.34 10.57
CA ILE A 35 -8.09 -2.20 10.82
C ILE A 35 -8.68 -1.36 11.96
N SER A 36 -7.89 -1.13 13.00
CA SER A 36 -8.31 -0.38 14.19
C SER A 36 -7.82 1.07 14.16
N ARG A 37 -6.67 1.34 13.56
CA ARG A 37 -6.07 2.68 13.45
C ARG A 37 -5.13 2.74 12.25
N VAL A 38 -5.07 3.92 11.64
CA VAL A 38 -4.05 4.30 10.64
C VAL A 38 -3.55 5.69 10.99
N ASN A 39 -2.24 5.90 10.87
CA ASN A 39 -1.60 7.20 10.94
C ASN A 39 -0.64 7.37 9.76
N TYR A 40 -0.39 8.61 9.34
CA TYR A 40 0.56 8.90 8.28
C TYR A 40 1.36 10.16 8.60
N GLN A 41 2.61 10.18 8.16
CA GLN A 41 3.48 11.34 8.24
C GLN A 41 4.21 11.49 6.90
N VAL A 42 4.27 12.73 6.41
CA VAL A 42 5.04 13.09 5.21
C VAL A 42 6.15 14.03 5.64
N GLU A 43 7.38 13.73 5.24
CA GLU A 43 8.56 14.54 5.50
C GLU A 43 9.42 14.66 4.24
N SER A 44 9.98 15.84 4.00
CA SER A 44 10.95 16.00 2.90
C SER A 44 12.18 15.16 3.19
N THR A 45 12.64 14.42 2.19
CA THR A 45 13.75 13.49 2.32
C THR A 45 14.78 13.69 1.23
N ARG A 46 16.04 13.48 1.59
CA ARG A 46 17.15 13.49 0.65
C ARG A 46 17.47 12.06 0.26
N VAL A 47 17.38 11.76 -1.04
CA VAL A 47 17.76 10.47 -1.62
C VAL A 47 19.04 10.67 -2.43
N GLY A 48 20.15 10.17 -1.89
CA GLY A 48 21.49 10.40 -2.47
C GLY A 48 21.81 11.89 -2.57
N ARG A 49 21.99 12.40 -3.80
CA ARG A 49 22.29 13.82 -4.05
C ARG A 49 21.07 14.72 -4.22
N ARG A 50 19.87 14.15 -4.41
CA ARG A 50 18.65 14.89 -4.71
C ARG A 50 17.84 15.15 -3.43
N ASN A 51 17.28 16.36 -3.32
CA ASN A 51 16.58 16.86 -2.12
C ASN A 51 15.09 17.15 -2.37
N ASP A 52 14.54 16.70 -3.49
CA ASP A 52 13.18 16.99 -3.97
C ASP A 52 12.20 15.82 -3.78
N PHE A 53 12.55 14.84 -2.94
CA PHE A 53 11.67 13.71 -2.62
C PHE A 53 10.94 13.93 -1.31
N ASP A 54 9.76 13.33 -1.21
CA ASP A 54 9.01 13.20 0.03
C ASP A 54 9.01 11.74 0.49
N LYS A 55 9.22 11.53 1.79
CA LYS A 55 9.10 10.23 2.45
C LYS A 55 7.74 10.15 3.14
N LEU A 56 6.97 9.13 2.78
CA LEU A 56 5.73 8.77 3.45
C LEU A 56 6.00 7.64 4.46
N THR A 57 5.62 7.87 5.71
CA THR A 57 5.59 6.84 6.75
C THR A 57 4.14 6.53 7.10
N LEU A 58 3.76 5.25 7.05
CA LEU A 58 2.42 4.76 7.39
C LEU A 58 2.49 3.83 8.59
N ASP A 59 1.77 4.18 9.66
CA ASP A 59 1.58 3.31 10.81
C ASP A 59 0.17 2.71 10.75
N VAL A 60 0.08 1.38 10.69
CA VAL A 60 -1.19 0.66 10.54
C VAL A 60 -1.33 -0.38 11.63
N TRP A 61 -2.43 -0.29 12.39
CA TRP A 61 -2.77 -1.23 13.45
C TRP A 61 -3.92 -2.12 13.02
N THR A 62 -3.73 -3.43 13.08
CA THR A 62 -4.74 -4.43 12.76
C THR A 62 -5.08 -5.27 13.98
N ASN A 63 -6.26 -5.92 13.97
CA ASN A 63 -6.69 -6.85 15.01
C ASN A 63 -6.13 -8.28 14.83
N GLY A 64 -5.17 -8.47 13.93
CA GLY A 64 -4.55 -9.77 13.62
C GLY A 64 -5.28 -10.63 12.58
N SER A 65 -6.48 -10.24 12.13
CA SER A 65 -7.18 -10.96 11.05
C SER A 65 -6.58 -10.74 9.67
N ILE A 66 -5.75 -9.70 9.50
CA ILE A 66 -4.96 -9.43 8.30
C ILE A 66 -3.62 -8.80 8.68
N ASN A 67 -2.56 -9.12 7.94
CA ASN A 67 -1.27 -8.46 8.11
C ASN A 67 -1.35 -7.00 7.61
N PRO A 68 -0.76 -6.01 8.32
CA PRO A 68 -0.70 -4.62 7.83
C PRO A 68 -0.22 -4.47 6.38
N ARG A 69 0.81 -5.23 5.98
CA ARG A 69 1.36 -5.18 4.61
C ARG A 69 0.33 -5.62 3.58
N GLU A 70 -0.36 -6.72 3.85
CA GLU A 70 -1.40 -7.24 2.95
C GLU A 70 -2.59 -6.28 2.87
N ALA A 71 -2.99 -5.68 3.99
CA ALA A 71 -4.04 -4.69 4.04
C ALA A 71 -3.72 -3.47 3.16
N ILE A 72 -2.48 -2.96 3.21
CA ILE A 72 -2.03 -1.85 2.37
C ILE A 72 -2.04 -2.25 0.89
N SER A 73 -1.55 -3.45 0.54
CA SER A 73 -1.58 -3.95 -0.84
C SER A 73 -3.00 -4.06 -1.39
N LEU A 74 -3.96 -4.55 -0.58
CA LEU A 74 -5.36 -4.60 -0.96
C LEU A 74 -5.96 -3.20 -1.11
N ALA A 75 -5.61 -2.25 -0.21
CA ALA A 75 -6.06 -0.87 -0.32
C ALA A 75 -5.55 -0.20 -1.60
N ALA A 76 -4.26 -0.41 -1.94
CA ALA A 76 -3.68 0.08 -3.18
C ALA A 76 -4.40 -0.50 -4.40
N LYS A 77 -4.68 -1.81 -4.41
CA LYS A 77 -5.45 -2.45 -5.49
C LYS A 77 -6.83 -1.83 -5.66
N ILE A 78 -7.57 -1.64 -4.56
CA ILE A 78 -8.90 -1.02 -4.59
C ILE A 78 -8.81 0.41 -5.15
N LEU A 79 -7.79 1.19 -4.73
CA LEU A 79 -7.57 2.55 -5.24
C LEU A 79 -7.30 2.54 -6.74
N THR A 80 -6.43 1.65 -7.23
CA THR A 80 -6.14 1.51 -8.67
C THR A 80 -7.39 1.15 -9.45
N GLU A 81 -8.19 0.19 -8.98
CA GLU A 81 -9.46 -0.18 -9.63
C GLU A 81 -10.43 1.01 -9.75
N HIS A 82 -10.47 1.91 -8.75
CA HIS A 82 -11.29 3.13 -8.83
C HIS A 82 -10.70 4.17 -9.80
N LEU A 83 -9.37 4.29 -9.87
CA LEU A 83 -8.70 5.21 -10.79
C LEU A 83 -8.78 4.75 -12.26
N ASP A 84 -8.82 3.44 -12.50
CA ASP A 84 -8.90 2.85 -13.84
C ASP A 84 -10.14 3.32 -14.62
N ILE A 85 -11.25 3.60 -13.92
CA ILE A 85 -12.46 4.19 -14.52
C ILE A 85 -12.13 5.53 -15.20
N PHE A 86 -11.26 6.35 -14.60
CA PHE A 86 -10.87 7.64 -15.14
C PHE A 86 -9.86 7.52 -16.28
N VAL A 87 -8.91 6.59 -16.18
CA VAL A 87 -7.96 6.29 -17.28
C VAL A 87 -8.72 5.88 -18.53
N ASN A 88 -9.81 5.15 -18.36
CA ASN A 88 -10.59 4.64 -19.48
C ASN A 88 -11.55 5.66 -20.12
N LEU A 89 -11.62 6.90 -19.63
CA LEU A 89 -12.52 7.94 -20.17
C LEU A 89 -12.12 8.44 -21.56
N THR A 90 -10.83 8.46 -21.90
CA THR A 90 -10.34 8.84 -23.23
C THR A 90 -9.30 7.85 -23.72
N ASP A 91 -9.31 7.56 -25.03
CA ASP A 91 -8.32 6.65 -25.62
C ASP A 91 -6.91 7.29 -25.66
N GLU A 92 -6.80 8.62 -25.54
CA GLU A 92 -5.52 9.31 -25.39
C GLU A 92 -4.87 9.02 -24.03
N ALA A 93 -5.66 8.99 -22.95
CA ALA A 93 -5.15 8.69 -21.61
C ALA A 93 -4.71 7.22 -21.46
N LYS A 94 -5.44 6.28 -22.09
CA LYS A 94 -5.08 4.85 -22.08
C LYS A 94 -3.75 4.55 -22.78
N ASN A 95 -3.44 5.29 -23.84
CA ASN A 95 -2.24 5.07 -24.66
C ASN A 95 -1.07 6.00 -24.28
N ALA A 96 -1.23 6.84 -23.25
CA ALA A 96 -0.17 7.71 -22.78
C ALA A 96 0.84 6.94 -21.92
N GLU A 97 2.05 6.75 -22.42
CA GLU A 97 3.18 6.24 -21.63
C GLU A 97 3.73 7.37 -20.74
N ILE A 98 3.29 7.41 -19.48
CA ILE A 98 3.73 8.43 -18.49
C ILE A 98 4.95 7.94 -17.70
N MET A 99 5.18 6.62 -17.63
CA MET A 99 6.33 6.03 -16.94
C MET A 99 7.58 6.08 -17.82
N VAL A 100 8.27 7.21 -17.84
CA VAL A 100 9.71 7.19 -18.13
C VAL A 100 10.39 6.70 -16.86
N GLU A 101 10.55 5.38 -16.71
CA GLU A 101 11.69 4.89 -15.93
C GLU A 101 12.92 5.52 -16.59
N LYS A 102 13.55 6.47 -15.90
CA LYS A 102 14.84 6.98 -16.34
C LYS A 102 15.76 5.77 -16.23
N GLU A 103 16.07 5.12 -17.36
CA GLU A 103 17.09 4.07 -17.39
C GLU A 103 18.33 4.65 -16.72
N GLU A 104 18.69 4.13 -15.54
CA GLU A 104 19.93 4.49 -14.89
C GLU A 104 21.05 4.12 -15.86
N THR A 105 21.72 5.13 -16.39
CA THR A 105 22.81 4.91 -17.32
C THR A 105 23.91 4.11 -16.60
N HIS A 106 24.66 3.27 -17.31
CA HIS A 106 25.79 2.53 -16.73
C HIS A 106 26.77 3.45 -15.95
N LYS A 107 26.85 4.73 -16.34
CA LYS A 107 27.60 5.75 -15.62
C LYS A 107 27.03 6.06 -14.24
N GLU A 108 25.71 6.22 -14.11
CA GLU A 108 25.05 6.46 -12.83
C GLU A 108 25.26 5.28 -11.87
N LYS A 109 25.17 4.04 -12.37
CA LYS A 109 25.54 2.85 -11.57
C LYS A 109 26.99 2.85 -11.12
N MET A 110 27.95 3.15 -12.01
CA MET A 110 29.37 3.25 -11.62
C MET A 110 29.66 4.36 -10.60
N LEU A 111 28.85 5.42 -10.58
CA LEU A 111 28.96 6.53 -9.64
C LEU A 111 28.42 6.19 -8.24
N GLU A 112 27.59 5.16 -8.13
CA GLU A 112 26.99 4.69 -6.88
C GLU A 112 27.66 3.44 -6.30
N MET A 113 28.50 2.75 -7.09
CA MET A 113 29.34 1.66 -6.62
C MET A 113 30.30 2.12 -5.53
N THR A 114 30.49 1.29 -4.50
CA THR A 114 31.47 1.59 -3.46
C THR A 114 32.90 1.40 -3.97
N ILE A 115 33.89 1.97 -3.28
CA ILE A 115 35.30 1.87 -3.69
C ILE A 115 35.77 0.40 -3.73
N GLU A 116 35.21 -0.47 -2.89
CA GLU A 116 35.52 -1.90 -2.89
C GLU A 116 34.97 -2.64 -4.11
N GLU A 117 33.89 -2.14 -4.72
CA GLU A 117 33.26 -2.72 -5.90
C GLU A 117 33.91 -2.23 -7.20
N LEU A 118 34.66 -1.13 -7.14
CA LEU A 118 35.54 -0.69 -8.21
C LEU A 118 36.81 -1.55 -8.16
N ASP A 119 37.09 -2.30 -9.24
CA ASP A 119 38.21 -3.23 -9.38
C ASP A 119 39.58 -2.49 -9.45
N LEU A 120 39.88 -1.70 -8.41
CA LEU A 120 41.01 -0.78 -8.30
C LEU A 120 42.25 -1.51 -7.80
N SER A 121 43.41 -1.10 -8.29
CA SER A 121 44.67 -1.66 -7.82
C SER A 121 44.95 -1.29 -6.36
N VAL A 122 45.64 -2.19 -5.63
CA VAL A 122 46.01 -2.02 -4.22
C VAL A 122 46.75 -0.70 -3.94
N ARG A 123 47.47 -0.15 -4.92
CA ARG A 123 48.12 1.16 -4.80
C ARG A 123 47.14 2.33 -4.87
N SER A 124 46.10 2.20 -5.71
CA SER A 124 45.07 3.24 -5.88
C SER A 124 44.10 3.27 -4.69
N TYR A 125 43.91 2.13 -4.03
CA TYR A 125 43.06 2.01 -2.83
C TYR A 125 43.68 2.64 -1.58
N ASN A 126 45.01 2.65 -1.46
CA ASN A 126 45.72 3.03 -0.22
C ASN A 126 46.38 4.43 -0.28
N CYS A 127 46.02 5.26 -1.26
CA CYS A 127 46.56 6.61 -1.42
C CYS A 127 45.60 7.69 -0.90
#